data_AF-A0A257V0X0-F1
#
_entry.id   AF-A0A257V0X0-F1
#
_cell.length_a   1.000
_cell.length_b   1.000
_cell.length_c   1.000
_cell.angle_alpha   90.00
_cell.angle_beta   90.00
_cell.angle_gamma   90.00
#
_symmetry.space_group_name_H-M   'P 1'
#
loop_
_entity.id
_entity.type
_entity.pdbx_description
1 polymer ?
#
loop_
_entity_poly.entity_id
_entity_poly.type
_entity_poly.pdbx_seq_one_letter_code
_entity_poly.pdbx_strand_id
1 'polypeptide(L)' 'MEDRALIVVDVQYDFCPAGALAVPGGDEIVPLINALLPRFPIVVATQDWHPPGHASFASSHPGRKPL' A
#
# COMPACT_ATOMS: atom_id res chain seq x y z
N MET A 1 24.32 -11.88 3.44
CA MET A 1 23.07 -11.63 2.69
C MET A 1 21.87 -12.28 3.36
N GLU A 2 22.12 -13.27 4.25
CA GLU A 2 21.13 -14.07 4.98
C GLU A 2 20.30 -13.25 6.00
N ASP A 3 20.83 -12.14 6.54
CA ASP A 3 20.12 -11.29 7.52
C ASP A 3 19.37 -10.10 6.89
N ARG A 4 18.69 -10.30 5.77
CA ARG A 4 17.91 -9.22 5.12
C ARG A 4 16.50 -9.70 4.75
N ALA A 5 15.53 -8.83 4.95
CA ALA A 5 14.15 -9.04 4.55
C ALA A 5 13.68 -7.92 3.63
N LEU A 6 12.71 -8.23 2.77
CA LEU A 6 11.95 -7.24 1.98
C LEU A 6 10.56 -7.11 2.60
N ILE A 7 10.16 -5.88 2.92
CA ILE A 7 8.79 -5.57 3.33
C ILE A 7 8.14 -4.77 2.19
N VAL A 8 7.11 -5.35 1.58
CA VAL A 8 6.30 -4.72 0.53
C VAL A 8 5.13 -4.04 1.21
N VAL A 9 5.19 -2.70 1.30
CA VAL A 9 4.21 -1.92 2.05
C VAL A 9 3.09 -1.46 1.13
N ASP A 10 1.87 -1.93 1.42
CA ASP A 10 0.61 -1.37 0.92
C ASP A 10 0.54 -1.19 -0.60
N VAL A 11 1.05 -2.17 -1.36
CA VAL A 11 0.88 -2.23 -2.82
C VAL A 11 -0.53 -2.75 -3.11
N GLN A 12 -1.52 -1.87 -2.92
CA GLN A 12 -2.95 -2.16 -3.00
C GLN A 12 -3.62 -1.29 -4.06
N TYR A 13 -4.72 -1.79 -4.64
CA TYR A 13 -5.45 -1.09 -5.70
C TYR A 13 -5.85 0.34 -5.32
N ASP A 14 -6.24 0.58 -4.06
CA ASP A 14 -6.65 1.91 -3.61
C ASP A 14 -5.53 2.95 -3.72
N PHE A 15 -4.27 2.53 -3.70
CA PHE A 15 -3.10 3.41 -3.84
C PHE A 15 -2.52 3.43 -5.27
N CYS A 16 -3.07 2.63 -6.19
CA CYS A 16 -2.71 2.66 -7.62
C CYS A 16 -3.63 3.65 -8.39
N PRO A 17 -3.28 4.02 -9.63
CA PRO A 17 -4.15 4.82 -10.49
C PRO A 17 -5.57 4.25 -10.57
N ALA A 18 -6.57 5.14 -10.53
CA ALA A 18 -8.00 4.84 -10.40
C ALA A 18 -8.48 4.29 -9.04
N GLY A 19 -7.58 4.10 -8.07
CA GLY A 19 -7.91 3.75 -6.69
C GLY A 19 -8.50 4.91 -5.87
N ALA A 20 -9.07 4.59 -4.69
CA ALA A 20 -9.72 5.57 -3.82
C ALA A 20 -8.77 6.62 -3.21
N LEU A 21 -7.49 6.29 -3.07
CA LEU A 21 -6.41 7.18 -2.62
C LEU A 21 -5.19 7.04 -3.53
N ALA A 22 -5.44 7.14 -4.84
CA ALA A 22 -4.45 6.87 -5.88
C ALA A 22 -3.17 7.71 -5.73
N VAL A 23 -2.03 7.02 -5.74
CA VAL A 23 -0.70 7.63 -5.90
C VAL A 23 -0.37 7.66 -7.41
N PRO A 24 0.01 8.82 -7.98
CA PRO A 24 0.42 8.89 -9.38
C PRO A 24 1.55 7.91 -9.70
N GLY A 25 1.34 7.04 -10.69
CA GLY A 25 2.31 6.01 -11.09
C GLY A 25 2.55 4.91 -10.06
N GLY A 26 1.68 4.76 -9.05
CA GLY A 26 1.85 3.79 -7.96
C GLY A 26 1.92 2.32 -8.40
N ASP A 27 1.39 1.99 -9.57
CA ASP A 27 1.45 0.66 -10.19
C ASP A 27 2.75 0.41 -10.97
N GLU A 28 3.48 1.46 -11.38
CA GLU A 28 4.70 1.34 -12.19
C GLU A 28 5.85 0.62 -11.45
N ILE A 29 5.81 0.59 -10.11
CA ILE A 29 6.83 -0.07 -9.28
C ILE A 29 6.60 -1.59 -9.14
N VAL A 30 5.42 -2.10 -9.50
CA VAL A 30 5.08 -3.53 -9.32
C VAL A 30 6.07 -4.46 -10.03
N PRO A 31 6.48 -4.22 -11.30
CA PRO A 31 7.50 -5.04 -11.95
C PRO A 31 8.85 -5.06 -11.22
N LEU A 32 9.27 -3.91 -10.66
CA LEU A 32 10.51 -3.82 -9.88
C LEU A 32 10.40 -4.63 -8.59
N ILE A 33 9.28 -4.52 -7.86
CA ILE A 33 9.02 -5.31 -6.65
C ILE A 33 9.12 -6.80 -6.98
N ASN A 34 8.44 -7.25 -8.04
CA ASN A 34 8.46 -8.64 -8.50
C ASN A 34 9.89 -9.13 -8.82
N ALA A 35 10.71 -8.29 -9.43
CA ALA A 35 12.12 -8.62 -9.71
C ALA A 35 12.99 -8.68 -8.44
N LEU A 36 12.61 -7.99 -7.36
CA LEU A 36 13.31 -8.00 -6.08
C LEU A 36 12.93 -9.20 -5.19
N LEU A 37 11.71 -9.73 -5.29
CA LEU A 37 11.23 -10.86 -4.48
C LEU A 37 12.24 -12.01 -4.33
N PRO A 38 12.84 -12.58 -5.41
CA PRO A 38 13.75 -13.73 -5.28
C PRO A 38 15.11 -13.38 -4.67
N ARG A 39 15.41 -12.09 -4.44
CA ARG A 39 16.71 -11.63 -3.92
C ARG A 39 16.75 -11.57 -2.40
N PHE A 40 15.62 -11.83 -1.72
CA PHE A 40 15.50 -11.77 -0.27
C PHE A 40 15.02 -13.11 0.28
N PRO A 41 15.65 -13.64 1.35
CA PRO A 41 15.25 -14.89 1.98
C PRO A 41 13.91 -14.78 2.73
N ILE A 42 13.53 -13.57 3.16
CA ILE A 42 12.26 -13.28 3.82
C ILE A 42 11.57 -12.14 3.09
N VAL A 43 10.31 -12.36 2.72
CA VAL A 43 9.44 -11.33 2.16
C VAL A 43 8.15 -11.27 2.97
N VAL A 44 7.79 -10.06 3.40
CA VAL A 44 6.53 -9.77 4.09
C VAL A 44 5.79 -8.72 3.28
N ALA A 45 4.48 -8.87 3.13
CA ALA A 45 3.62 -7.83 2.59
C ALA A 45 2.73 -7.29 3.71
N THR A 46 2.54 -5.96 3.74
CA THR A 46 1.53 -5.33 4.59
C THR A 46 0.29 -5.04 3.77
N GLN A 47 -0.81 -4.87 4.50
CA GLN A 47 -2.07 -4.47 3.91
C GLN A 47 -2.70 -3.46 4.86
N ASP A 48 -2.96 -2.25 4.35
CA ASP A 48 -3.83 -1.32 5.03
C ASP A 48 -5.26 -1.90 5.00
N TRP A 49 -5.82 -2.13 6.18
CA TRP A 49 -7.03 -2.92 6.37
C TRP A 49 -7.99 -2.25 7.36
N HIS A 50 -8.64 -1.21 6.86
CA HIS A 50 -9.55 -0.40 7.66
C HIS A 50 -10.96 -1.01 7.77
N PRO A 51 -11.58 -0.98 8.97
CA PRO A 51 -13.01 -1.21 9.08
C PRO A 51 -13.82 -0.05 8.43
N PRO A 52 -15.07 -0.28 8.04
CA PRO A 52 -15.99 0.81 7.70
C PRO A 52 -16.06 1.83 8.85
N GLY A 53 -15.99 3.12 8.53
CA GLY A 53 -15.99 4.19 9.54
C GLY A 53 -14.68 4.32 10.32
N HIS A 54 -13.57 3.79 9.81
CA HIS A 54 -12.27 3.96 10.45
C HIS A 54 -11.94 5.44 10.70
N ALA A 55 -11.25 5.71 11.81
CA ALA A 55 -10.99 7.06 12.29
C ALA A 55 -10.12 7.89 11.33
N SER A 56 -9.37 7.27 10.41
CA SER A 56 -8.58 7.96 9.39
C SER A 56 -9.45 8.56 8.26
N PHE A 57 -10.67 8.05 8.05
CA PHE A 57 -11.52 8.54 6.98
C PHE A 57 -12.17 9.87 7.35
N ALA A 58 -12.08 10.86 6.45
CA ALA A 58 -12.77 12.14 6.64
C ALA A 58 -14.29 11.97 6.79
N SER A 59 -14.89 10.95 6.14
CA SER A 59 -16.32 10.63 6.26
C SER A 59 -16.74 10.19 7.67
N SER A 60 -15.80 9.75 8.51
CA SER A 60 -16.07 9.40 9.92
C SER A 60 -16.20 10.63 10.82
N HIS A 61 -15.93 11.84 10.31
CA HIS A 61 -15.90 13.08 11.09
C HIS A 61 -16.87 14.13 10.51
N PRO A 62 -17.89 14.58 11.27
CA PRO A 62 -18.87 15.56 10.76
C PRO A 62 -18.24 16.83 10.21
N GLY A 63 -18.65 17.23 9.00
CA GLY A 63 -18.21 18.48 8.36
C GLY A 63 -16.80 18.43 7.75
N ARG A 64 -16.11 17.29 7.78
CA ARG A 64 -14.80 17.11 7.14
C ARG A 64 -14.95 16.64 5.70
N LYS A 65 -13.94 16.95 4.87
CA LYS A 65 -13.78 16.44 3.50
C LYS A 65 -12.41 15.77 3.38
N PRO A 66 -12.24 14.76 2.51
CA PRO A 66 -10.93 14.27 2.12
C PRO A 66 -10.07 15.45 1.62
N LEU A 67 -8.77 15.39 1.91
CA LEU A 67 -7.79 16.36 1.44
C LEU A 67 -7.48 16.17 -0.05
#